data_AF-A0A0D8XNT8-F1
#
_entry.id   AF-A0A0D8XNT8-F1
#
_cell.length_a   1.000
_cell.length_b   1.000
_cell.length_c   1.000
_cell.angle_alpha   90.00
_cell.angle_beta   90.00
_cell.angle_gamma   90.00
#
_symmetry.space_group_name_H-M   'P 1'
#
loop_
_entity.id
_entity.type
_entity.pdbx_description
1 polymer ?
#
loop_
_entity_poly.entity_id
_entity_poly.type
_entity_poly.pdbx_seq_one_letter_code
_entity_poly.pdbx_strand_id
1 'polypeptide(L)'
;MGKSHSSSNDAIFLFHHSMIDLIFEAWRQKMQASQCDLIVYYEINSRTERESDYPASDENCFPPWHNIDSIMPMLHPLTNGRALSNGYTDELYEFAPRPNCTRKKPDCGSKYLFCHISEMDGAHCMAKIRLGGKCTGFEGTKICYVGECINGICQNKDRSIVEKQYRNRNDIWLM
;
A
#
# COMPACT_ATOMS: atom_id res chain seq x y z
N MET A 1 10.34 2.97 -11.82
CA MET A 1 10.47 3.77 -10.56
C MET A 1 11.88 3.87 -9.94
N GLY A 2 12.98 3.39 -10.54
CA GLY A 2 14.31 3.40 -9.87
C GLY A 2 15.01 4.76 -9.73
N LYS A 3 14.52 5.81 -10.41
CA LYS A 3 15.05 7.18 -10.37
C LYS A 3 13.91 8.15 -10.08
N SER A 4 14.13 9.11 -9.18
CA SER A 4 13.10 10.05 -8.72
C SER A 4 12.56 10.97 -9.82
N HIS A 5 13.43 11.51 -10.67
CA HIS A 5 13.04 12.46 -11.72
C HIS A 5 12.24 11.84 -12.88
N SER A 6 12.20 10.52 -12.98
CA SER A 6 11.49 9.80 -14.05
C SER A 6 10.49 8.79 -13.48
N SER A 7 10.22 8.82 -12.18
CA SER A 7 9.33 7.85 -11.54
C SER A 7 7.90 8.02 -12.04
N SER A 8 7.45 9.26 -12.21
CA SER A 8 6.10 9.62 -12.69
C SER A 8 5.79 9.16 -14.11
N ASN A 9 6.81 8.86 -14.93
CA ASN A 9 6.62 8.36 -16.29
C ASN A 9 6.30 6.85 -16.34
N ASP A 10 6.46 6.13 -15.22
CA ASP A 10 6.19 4.71 -15.11
C ASP A 10 4.74 4.51 -14.64
N ALA A 11 3.92 3.73 -15.35
CA ALA A 11 2.52 3.51 -14.97
C ALA A 11 2.37 2.91 -13.56
N ILE A 12 3.38 2.18 -13.06
CA ILE A 12 3.39 1.64 -11.70
C ILE A 12 3.39 2.76 -10.64
N PHE A 13 3.86 3.96 -10.98
CA PHE A 13 3.82 5.12 -10.10
C PHE A 13 2.43 5.37 -9.55
N LEU A 14 1.41 5.37 -10.42
CA LEU A 14 0.03 5.62 -10.01
C LEU A 14 -0.46 4.56 -9.03
N PHE A 15 -0.25 3.27 -9.33
CA PHE A 15 -0.66 2.18 -8.44
C PHE A 15 0.08 2.19 -7.10
N HIS A 16 1.37 2.54 -7.12
CA HIS A 16 2.15 2.68 -5.89
C HIS A 16 1.63 3.83 -5.03
N HIS A 17 1.40 5.00 -5.62
CA HIS A 17 0.90 6.16 -4.90
C HIS A 17 -0.52 5.95 -4.38
N SER A 18 -1.42 5.33 -5.16
CA SER A 18 -2.75 4.94 -4.64
C SER A 18 -2.68 4.00 -3.44
N MET A 19 -1.69 3.11 -3.37
CA MET A 19 -1.44 2.26 -2.20
C MET A 19 -0.93 3.08 -1.01
N ILE A 20 -0.04 4.04 -1.23
CA ILE A 20 0.47 4.93 -0.18
C ILE A 20 -0.65 5.81 0.37
N ASP A 21 -1.48 6.37 -0.51
CA ASP A 21 -2.64 7.19 -0.14
C ASP A 21 -3.62 6.38 0.72
N LEU A 22 -3.85 5.10 0.38
CA LEU A 22 -4.68 4.21 1.21
C LEU A 22 -4.08 4.00 2.61
N ILE A 23 -2.77 3.81 2.69
CA ILE A 23 -2.08 3.61 3.97
C ILE A 23 -2.18 4.89 4.81
N PHE A 24 -1.95 6.04 4.20
CA PHE A 24 -2.08 7.34 4.86
C PHE A 24 -3.51 7.58 5.33
N GLU A 25 -4.51 7.32 4.49
CA GLU A 25 -5.92 7.48 4.85
C GLU A 25 -6.32 6.54 6.00
N ALA A 26 -5.89 5.28 5.96
CA ALA A 26 -6.13 4.33 7.05
C ALA A 26 -5.46 4.75 8.36
N TRP A 27 -4.28 5.37 8.29
CA TRP A 27 -3.62 5.95 9.47
C TRP A 27 -4.37 7.18 9.97
N ARG A 28 -4.74 8.10 9.07
CA ARG A 28 -5.47 9.34 9.35
C ARG A 28 -6.79 9.05 10.07
N GLN A 29 -7.56 8.12 9.54
CA GLN A 29 -8.80 7.63 10.15
C GLN A 29 -8.58 7.03 11.54
N LYS A 30 -7.47 6.33 11.78
CA LYS A 30 -7.19 5.70 13.09
C LYS A 30 -6.71 6.70 14.14
N MET A 31 -5.73 7.53 13.80
CA MET A 31 -5.13 8.46 14.77
C MET A 31 -6.12 9.53 15.21
N GLN A 32 -6.93 10.04 14.28
CA GLN A 32 -7.91 11.08 14.55
C GLN A 32 -9.26 10.50 15.01
N ALA A 33 -9.42 9.16 15.04
CA ALA A 33 -10.55 8.51 15.72
C ALA A 33 -10.21 8.04 17.15
N SER A 34 -8.92 7.90 17.50
CA SER A 34 -8.49 7.31 18.78
C SER A 34 -8.55 8.25 20.01
N GLN A 35 -9.22 9.39 19.93
CA GLN A 35 -9.55 10.26 21.06
C GLN A 35 -11.08 10.30 21.31
N CYS A 36 -11.80 9.19 21.15
CA CYS A 36 -13.26 9.14 21.33
C CYS A 36 -13.76 7.84 21.98
N ASP A 37 -13.00 7.25 22.92
CA ASP A 37 -13.54 6.22 23.83
C ASP A 37 -13.93 6.85 25.17
N LEU A 38 -14.99 7.66 25.17
CA LEU A 38 -15.98 7.74 26.24
C LEU A 38 -17.20 8.57 25.78
N ILE A 39 -18.33 7.90 25.61
CA ILE A 39 -19.70 8.45 25.68
C ILE A 39 -20.13 9.38 24.52
N VAL A 40 -20.91 8.80 23.60
CA VAL A 40 -22.15 9.34 22.99
C VAL A 40 -22.37 10.85 23.19
N TYR A 41 -21.85 11.70 22.28
CA TYR A 41 -22.43 13.00 21.85
C TYR A 41 -21.62 13.71 20.74
N TYR A 42 -20.53 13.13 20.21
CA TYR A 42 -19.57 13.88 19.39
C TYR A 42 -19.10 13.11 18.13
N GLU A 43 -19.99 12.93 17.15
CA GLU A 43 -19.64 12.38 15.83
C GLU A 43 -18.83 13.38 14.95
N ILE A 44 -18.61 14.60 15.45
CA ILE A 44 -18.05 15.74 14.70
C ILE A 44 -16.54 15.93 14.90
N ASN A 45 -15.93 15.37 15.96
CA ASN A 45 -14.53 15.68 16.33
C ASN A 45 -13.57 15.00 15.36
N SER A 46 -13.72 13.69 15.14
CA SER A 46 -12.76 12.93 14.34
C SER A 46 -12.67 13.35 12.88
N ARG A 47 -13.72 13.93 12.28
CA ARG A 47 -13.74 14.37 10.86
C ARG A 47 -13.25 15.80 10.72
N THR A 48 -13.65 16.69 11.63
CA THR A 48 -13.23 18.08 11.67
C THR A 48 -11.74 18.19 12.02
N GLU A 49 -11.26 17.39 12.99
CA GLU A 49 -9.85 17.33 13.36
C GLU A 49 -8.96 16.96 12.16
N ARG A 50 -9.43 16.12 11.24
CA ARG A 50 -8.63 15.75 10.05
C ARG A 50 -8.38 16.89 9.08
N GLU A 51 -9.18 17.95 9.15
CA GLU A 51 -9.05 19.14 8.31
C GLU A 51 -8.05 20.16 8.89
N SER A 52 -7.61 19.98 10.13
CA SER A 52 -6.84 21.00 10.84
C SER A 52 -5.64 20.46 11.63
N ASP A 53 -5.65 19.19 12.03
CA ASP A 53 -4.61 18.58 12.87
C ASP A 53 -3.41 18.12 12.03
N TYR A 54 -2.74 19.09 11.42
CA TYR A 54 -1.49 18.91 10.70
C TYR A 54 -0.32 19.46 11.51
N PRO A 55 0.90 18.91 11.37
CA PRO A 55 2.08 19.48 11.99
C PRO A 55 2.27 20.95 11.60
N ALA A 56 2.71 21.76 12.55
CA ALA A 56 3.08 23.14 12.26
C ALA A 56 4.23 23.18 11.25
N SER A 57 4.19 24.14 10.33
CA SER A 57 5.28 24.41 9.39
C SER A 57 6.55 24.76 10.17
N ASP A 58 7.66 24.10 9.84
CA ASP A 58 8.97 24.36 10.44
C ASP A 58 9.98 24.65 9.31
N GLU A 59 10.53 25.86 9.30
CA GLU A 59 11.51 26.28 8.29
C GLU A 59 12.82 25.46 8.35
N ASN A 60 13.08 24.79 9.47
CA ASN A 60 14.23 23.89 9.62
C ASN A 60 13.93 22.46 9.12
N CYS A 61 12.67 22.13 8.82
CA CYS A 61 12.23 20.77 8.56
C CYS A 61 11.57 20.69 7.18
N PHE A 62 12.26 20.06 6.22
CA PHE A 62 11.87 19.98 4.82
C PHE A 62 11.72 21.35 4.11
N PRO A 63 11.68 21.37 2.78
CA PRO A 63 11.55 22.63 2.07
C PRO A 63 10.15 23.25 2.20
N PRO A 64 10.01 24.60 2.13
CA PRO A 64 8.74 25.29 2.38
C PRO A 64 7.55 24.84 1.52
N TRP A 65 7.80 24.30 0.33
CA TRP A 65 6.74 23.82 -0.57
C TRP A 65 6.01 22.56 -0.08
N HIS A 66 6.45 21.94 1.02
CA HIS A 66 5.72 20.87 1.70
C HIS A 66 4.76 21.38 2.79
N ASN A 67 4.79 22.67 3.11
CA ASN A 67 3.90 23.26 4.11
C ASN A 67 2.44 23.21 3.66
N ILE A 68 1.50 23.20 4.61
CA ILE A 68 0.07 23.05 4.34
C ILE A 68 -0.53 24.19 3.50
N ASP A 69 0.00 25.39 3.65
CA ASP A 69 -0.39 26.62 2.98
C ASP A 69 0.28 26.82 1.63
N SER A 70 1.28 26.00 1.30
CA SER A 70 1.95 26.06 0.00
C SER A 70 1.02 25.66 -1.14
N ILE A 71 1.06 26.45 -2.21
CA ILE A 71 0.28 26.24 -3.43
C ILE A 71 0.83 25.03 -4.18
N MET A 72 -0.07 24.16 -4.67
CA MET A 72 0.28 23.09 -5.57
C MET A 72 0.43 23.63 -7.01
N PRO A 73 1.65 23.66 -7.59
CA PRO A 73 1.91 24.38 -8.85
C PRO A 73 1.03 23.95 -10.03
N MET A 74 0.64 22.67 -10.08
CA MET A 74 -0.16 22.09 -11.16
C MET A 74 -1.67 22.10 -10.90
N LEU A 75 -2.12 22.54 -9.72
CA LEU A 75 -3.51 22.49 -9.27
C LEU A 75 -3.98 23.82 -8.69
N HIS A 76 -3.43 24.94 -9.17
CA HIS A 76 -3.82 26.28 -8.72
C HIS A 76 -5.35 26.49 -8.81
N PRO A 77 -6.01 27.05 -7.78
CA PRO A 77 -5.46 27.71 -6.59
C PRO A 77 -5.33 26.81 -5.35
N LEU A 78 -5.35 25.48 -5.50
CA LEU A 78 -5.35 24.57 -4.35
C LEU A 78 -3.99 24.55 -3.64
N THR A 79 -4.03 24.49 -2.30
CA THR A 79 -2.87 24.29 -1.44
C THR A 79 -2.72 22.83 -1.04
N ASN A 80 -1.57 22.45 -0.48
CA ASN A 80 -1.34 21.11 0.06
C ASN A 80 -2.42 20.71 1.09
N GLY A 81 -2.84 21.64 1.95
CA GLY A 81 -3.93 21.39 2.91
C GLY A 81 -5.26 21.08 2.25
N ARG A 82 -5.59 21.75 1.14
CA ARG A 82 -6.82 21.44 0.40
C ARG A 82 -6.78 20.06 -0.26
N ALA A 83 -5.61 19.60 -0.70
CA ALA A 83 -5.45 18.23 -1.22
C ALA A 83 -5.56 17.15 -0.15
N LEU A 84 -5.33 17.48 1.12
CA LEU A 84 -5.44 16.55 2.26
C LEU A 84 -6.80 16.62 2.96
N SER A 85 -7.73 17.46 2.47
CA SER A 85 -9.08 17.57 3.02
C SER A 85 -9.90 16.29 2.79
N ASN A 86 -10.91 16.06 3.63
CA ASN A 86 -11.88 14.98 3.44
C ASN A 86 -12.60 15.11 2.07
N GLY A 87 -12.71 16.33 1.54
CA GLY A 87 -13.28 16.58 0.21
C GLY A 87 -12.63 15.76 -0.90
N TYR A 88 -11.34 15.40 -0.76
CA TYR A 88 -10.67 14.50 -1.70
C TYR A 88 -11.30 13.10 -1.71
N THR A 89 -11.58 12.53 -0.53
CA THR A 89 -12.20 11.21 -0.39
C THR A 89 -13.72 11.22 -0.53
N ASP A 90 -14.35 12.38 -0.34
CA ASP A 90 -15.80 12.55 -0.43
C ASP A 90 -16.26 12.74 -1.89
N GLU A 91 -15.49 13.47 -2.70
CA GLU A 91 -15.95 13.96 -4.00
C GLU A 91 -15.14 13.43 -5.20
N LEU A 92 -13.88 13.02 -4.99
CA LEU A 92 -12.98 12.71 -6.11
C LEU A 92 -12.56 11.24 -6.19
N TYR A 93 -12.28 10.62 -5.05
CA TYR A 93 -11.60 9.34 -5.04
C TYR A 93 -11.97 8.48 -3.83
N GLU A 94 -12.43 7.25 -4.09
CA GLU A 94 -12.68 6.26 -3.06
C GLU A 94 -11.71 5.08 -3.15
N PHE A 95 -11.44 4.45 -1.99
CA PHE A 95 -10.58 3.28 -1.93
C PHE A 95 -11.40 1.99 -1.95
N ALA A 96 -11.01 1.05 -2.82
CA ALA A 96 -11.53 -0.30 -2.75
C ALA A 96 -11.15 -0.98 -1.42
N PRO A 97 -12.00 -1.85 -0.87
CA PRO A 97 -11.68 -2.58 0.34
C PRO A 97 -10.45 -3.46 0.14
N ARG A 98 -9.62 -3.60 1.19
CA ARG A 98 -8.47 -4.51 1.14
C ARG A 98 -8.95 -5.94 0.87
N PRO A 99 -8.25 -6.70 0.00
CA PRO A 99 -8.54 -8.11 -0.21
C PRO A 99 -8.60 -8.86 1.13
N ASN A 100 -9.62 -9.67 1.30
CA ASN A 100 -9.83 -10.48 2.50
C ASN A 100 -9.97 -11.96 2.12
N CYS A 101 -9.78 -12.81 3.13
CA CYS A 101 -9.99 -14.24 3.00
C CYS A 101 -10.50 -14.80 4.33
N THR A 102 -10.99 -16.03 4.32
CA THR A 102 -11.45 -16.70 5.54
C THR A 102 -10.93 -18.12 5.58
N ARG A 103 -11.02 -18.79 6.74
CA ARG A 103 -10.70 -20.23 6.85
C ARG A 103 -11.54 -21.08 5.89
N LYS A 104 -12.80 -20.70 5.65
CA LYS A 104 -13.71 -21.41 4.72
C LYS A 104 -13.43 -21.10 3.25
N LYS A 105 -12.92 -19.91 2.96
CA LYS A 105 -12.56 -19.43 1.61
C LYS A 105 -11.14 -18.84 1.64
N PRO A 106 -10.09 -19.68 1.59
CA PRO A 106 -8.70 -19.24 1.72
C PRO A 106 -8.13 -18.70 0.40
N ASP A 107 -8.93 -17.90 -0.31
CA ASP A 107 -8.56 -17.27 -1.58
C ASP A 107 -8.72 -15.76 -1.48
N CYS A 108 -7.66 -15.05 -1.84
CA CYS A 108 -7.56 -13.59 -1.84
C CYS A 108 -7.88 -12.97 -3.20
N GLY A 109 -8.28 -13.77 -4.20
CA GLY A 109 -8.67 -13.30 -5.52
C GLY A 109 -7.51 -12.82 -6.40
N SER A 110 -6.26 -13.12 -6.01
CA SER A 110 -5.07 -12.70 -6.75
C SER A 110 -3.96 -13.74 -6.65
N LYS A 111 -3.31 -14.04 -7.79
CA LYS A 111 -2.15 -14.95 -7.84
C LYS A 111 -0.95 -14.45 -7.02
N TYR A 112 -0.90 -13.15 -6.72
CA TYR A 112 0.15 -12.48 -5.97
C TYR A 112 -0.13 -12.41 -4.45
N LEU A 113 -1.33 -12.82 -4.02
CA LEU A 113 -1.72 -12.82 -2.61
C LEU A 113 -1.82 -14.24 -2.07
N PHE A 114 -1.54 -14.38 -0.78
CA PHE A 114 -1.62 -15.59 0.00
C PHE A 114 -2.52 -15.33 1.21
N CYS A 115 -3.47 -16.23 1.46
CA CYS A 115 -4.30 -16.16 2.66
C CYS A 115 -3.51 -16.73 3.85
N HIS A 116 -3.04 -15.85 4.72
CA HIS A 116 -2.42 -16.24 5.97
C HIS A 116 -3.51 -16.48 7.02
N ILE A 117 -3.53 -17.69 7.58
CA ILE A 117 -4.48 -18.09 8.61
C ILE A 117 -3.69 -18.21 9.92
N SER A 118 -3.79 -17.19 10.75
CA SER A 118 -3.25 -17.20 12.11
C SER A 118 -4.28 -17.81 13.08
N GLU A 119 -3.78 -18.44 14.14
CA GLU A 119 -4.63 -18.83 15.28
C GLU A 119 -5.03 -17.62 16.13
N MET A 120 -4.17 -16.60 16.20
CA MET A 120 -4.36 -15.40 17.02
C MET A 120 -5.08 -14.28 16.27
N ASP A 121 -4.66 -13.99 15.03
CA ASP A 121 -5.08 -12.79 14.29
C ASP A 121 -6.15 -13.05 13.22
N GLY A 122 -6.67 -14.27 13.19
CA GLY A 122 -7.61 -14.71 12.16
C GLY A 122 -6.98 -14.82 10.76
N ALA A 123 -7.83 -14.84 9.73
CA ALA A 123 -7.42 -14.99 8.35
C ALA A 123 -7.30 -13.62 7.66
N HIS A 124 -6.17 -13.35 7.01
CA HIS A 124 -5.96 -12.12 6.25
C HIS A 124 -5.06 -12.35 5.02
N CYS A 125 -5.21 -11.49 4.01
CA CYS A 125 -4.44 -11.59 2.78
C CYS A 125 -3.10 -10.87 2.89
N MET A 126 -2.03 -11.57 2.53
CA MET A 126 -0.66 -11.07 2.49
C MET A 126 -0.08 -11.18 1.10
N ALA A 127 0.91 -10.33 0.78
CA ALA A 127 1.66 -10.46 -0.47
C ALA A 127 2.53 -11.72 -0.45
N LYS A 128 2.60 -12.41 -1.59
CA LYS A 128 3.52 -13.53 -1.77
C LYS A 128 4.97 -13.06 -1.88
N ILE A 129 5.88 -13.91 -1.44
CA ILE A 129 7.30 -13.64 -1.42
C ILE A 129 7.91 -14.02 -2.77
N ARG A 130 8.71 -13.13 -3.35
CA ARG A 130 9.46 -13.40 -4.58
C ARG A 130 10.52 -14.49 -4.36
N LEU A 131 10.93 -15.16 -5.43
CA LEU A 131 12.07 -16.09 -5.39
C LEU A 131 13.31 -15.43 -4.76
N GLY A 132 14.03 -16.19 -3.93
CA GLY A 132 15.15 -15.73 -3.12
C GLY A 132 14.76 -14.95 -1.85
N GLY A 133 13.48 -14.65 -1.63
CA GLY A 133 13.01 -14.02 -0.40
C GLY A 133 12.93 -14.99 0.77
N LYS A 134 13.05 -14.47 2.00
CA LYS A 134 12.95 -15.24 3.25
C LYS A 134 11.50 -15.61 3.53
N CYS A 135 11.22 -16.88 3.76
CA CYS A 135 9.90 -17.43 4.05
C CYS A 135 9.88 -18.34 5.30
N THR A 136 10.89 -18.22 6.17
CA THR A 136 10.99 -18.98 7.42
C THR A 136 9.69 -18.96 8.22
N GLY A 137 9.20 -20.12 8.65
CA GLY A 137 7.94 -20.27 9.38
C GLY A 137 6.72 -20.51 8.48
N PHE A 138 6.91 -20.54 7.16
CA PHE A 138 5.87 -20.78 6.18
C PHE A 138 6.16 -21.98 5.27
N GLU A 139 7.03 -22.90 5.72
CA GLU A 139 7.32 -24.16 5.05
C GLU A 139 6.04 -24.97 4.82
N GLY A 140 5.89 -25.54 3.61
CA GLY A 140 4.68 -26.26 3.20
C GLY A 140 3.49 -25.40 2.81
N THR A 141 3.58 -24.06 2.93
CA THR A 141 2.52 -23.15 2.49
C THR A 141 2.75 -22.62 1.06
N LYS A 142 1.73 -21.96 0.50
CA LYS A 142 1.79 -21.31 -0.84
C LYS A 142 2.27 -19.85 -0.79
N ILE A 143 3.08 -19.49 0.23
CA ILE A 143 3.53 -18.10 0.43
C ILE A 143 4.48 -17.61 -0.68
N CYS A 144 5.19 -18.51 -1.36
CA CYS A 144 6.13 -18.15 -2.41
C CYS A 144 5.43 -17.94 -3.76
N TYR A 145 5.76 -16.86 -4.45
CA TYR A 145 5.29 -16.61 -5.81
C TYR A 145 6.07 -17.47 -6.80
N VAL A 146 5.38 -18.41 -7.45
CA VAL A 146 5.96 -19.35 -8.45
C VAL A 146 7.14 -20.16 -7.86
N GLY A 147 6.98 -20.63 -6.62
CA GLY A 147 8.00 -21.41 -5.92
C GLY A 147 7.47 -22.02 -4.63
N GLU A 148 8.37 -22.60 -3.85
CA GLU A 148 8.09 -23.17 -2.54
C GLU A 148 9.08 -22.67 -1.50
N CYS A 149 8.63 -22.66 -0.25
CA CYS A 149 9.51 -22.33 0.86
C CYS A 149 10.36 -23.55 1.22
N ILE A 150 11.64 -23.50 0.88
CA ILE A 150 12.61 -24.57 1.13
C ILE A 150 13.75 -23.98 1.94
N ASN A 151 13.97 -24.52 3.14
CA ASN A 151 14.98 -24.04 4.10
C ASN A 151 14.84 -22.53 4.38
N GLY A 152 13.61 -22.06 4.60
CA GLY A 152 13.32 -20.66 4.86
C GLY A 152 13.54 -19.69 3.69
N ILE A 153 13.74 -20.17 2.46
CA ILE A 153 13.87 -19.33 1.26
C ILE A 153 12.93 -19.79 0.15
N CYS A 154 12.29 -18.84 -0.54
CA CYS A 154 11.48 -19.14 -1.71
C CYS A 154 12.33 -19.59 -2.89
N GLN A 155 12.22 -20.86 -3.26
CA GLN A 155 12.97 -21.49 -4.34
C GLN A 155 12.03 -21.98 -5.44
N ASN A 156 12.54 -22.06 -6.68
CA ASN A 156 11.75 -22.55 -7.79
C ASN A 156 11.59 -24.08 -7.67
N LYS A 157 10.37 -24.57 -7.84
CA LYS A 157 10.04 -26.00 -7.88
C LYS A 157 10.66 -26.72 -9.08
N ASP A 158 10.96 -25.98 -10.15
CA ASP A 158 11.41 -26.52 -11.42
C ASP A 158 12.60 -25.74 -11.98
N ARG A 159 13.80 -26.33 -11.94
CA ARG A 159 14.98 -25.77 -12.63
C ARG A 159 14.75 -25.64 -14.15
N SER A 160 13.81 -26.40 -14.72
CA SER A 160 13.53 -26.47 -16.17
C SER A 160 12.72 -25.28 -16.72
N ILE A 161 11.98 -24.56 -15.88
CA ILE A 161 11.10 -23.44 -16.31
C ILE A 161 11.90 -22.12 -16.39
N VAL A 162 12.97 -21.98 -15.59
CA VAL A 162 13.81 -20.77 -15.57
C VAL A 162 14.51 -20.56 -16.91
N GLU A 163 15.02 -21.61 -17.57
CA GLU A 163 15.68 -21.48 -18.88
C GLU A 163 14.72 -20.99 -19.97
N LYS A 164 13.43 -21.39 -19.93
CA LYS A 164 12.41 -20.94 -20.89
C LYS A 164 11.94 -19.51 -20.62
N GLN A 165 11.80 -19.10 -19.36
CA GLN A 165 11.37 -17.74 -19.01
C GLN A 165 12.48 -16.69 -19.11
N TYR A 166 13.75 -17.05 -18.89
CA TYR A 166 14.87 -16.13 -19.09
C TYR A 166 15.16 -15.92 -20.59
N ARG A 167 15.04 -16.96 -21.43
CA ARG A 167 15.08 -16.80 -22.90
C ARG A 167 13.98 -15.87 -23.40
N ASN A 168 12.73 -16.09 -23.00
CA ASN A 168 11.60 -15.25 -23.43
C ASN A 168 11.63 -13.81 -22.90
N ARG A 169 12.40 -13.49 -21.84
CA ARG A 169 12.55 -12.11 -21.35
C ARG A 169 13.63 -11.31 -22.07
N ASN A 170 14.61 -11.98 -22.67
CA ASN A 170 15.65 -11.31 -23.45
C ASN A 170 15.16 -10.91 -24.86
N ASP A 171 14.05 -11.47 -25.32
CA ASP A 171 13.47 -11.18 -26.65
C ASP A 171 12.44 -10.02 -26.63
N ILE A 172 12.08 -9.50 -25.44
CA ILE A 172 11.03 -8.46 -25.29
C ILE A 172 11.61 -7.03 -25.17
N TRP A 173 12.94 -6.88 -25.04
CA TRP A 173 13.61 -5.56 -24.94
C TRP A 173 14.50 -5.21 -26.15
N LEU A 174 14.30 -5.89 -27.28
CA LEU A 174 14.86 -5.52 -28.58
C LEU A 174 13.73 -5.05 -29.52
N MET A 175 13.01 -3.99 -29.10
CA MET A 175 12.29 -3.05 -29.97
C MET A 175 12.29 -1.68 -29.31
#